data_AF-A0A7S0B5Z8-F1
#
_entry.id   AF-A0A7S0B5Z8-F1
#
_cell.length_a   1.000
_cell.length_b   1.000
_cell.length_c   1.000
_cell.angle_alpha   90.00
_cell.angle_beta   90.00
_cell.angle_gamma   90.00
#
_symmetry.space_group_name_H-M   'P 1'
#
loop_
_entity.id
_entity.type
_entity.pdbx_description
1 polymer ?
#
loop_
_entity_poly.entity_id
_entity_poly.type
_entity_poly.pdbx_seq_one_letter_code
_entity_poly.pdbx_strand_id
1 'polypeptide(L)'
;VETCAAVPVETASNKREFAARTIRPKIMKLLPRFLHQLKPASVVKSSLGLKLRLSGDADLTRTGAIDGFLKSFKSLDRSVTPVTRWFQGGAAAATKQLQEFVDHRLAFYGEQRNEPDKRYSSDLSPYYHFGHISPVQAAVAVMESRGPKTGKEGFVEESVVRRELSLNFCHFEEKYDDFSCLPAWAKKTLKEHQKDKREHQYSLKQLEECRTHDEVWNASQKEMATTGKMTNYMRMYWGKKVLEWAPTPEQGFKWLVYLNNKYELDGRDPNSYAGIAWVFGNHDRP
;
A
#
# COMPACT_ATOMS: atom_id res chain seq x y z
N VAL A 1 20.65 4.33 7.24
CA VAL A 1 19.93 3.05 7.44
C VAL A 1 18.57 3.22 6.82
N GLU A 2 18.23 2.44 5.81
CA GLU A 2 16.89 2.42 5.23
C GLU A 2 16.09 1.35 5.97
N THR A 3 15.11 1.77 6.77
CA THR A 3 14.35 0.88 7.67
C THR A 3 13.03 0.40 7.07
N CYS A 4 12.63 0.98 5.94
CA CYS A 4 11.36 0.71 5.27
C CYS A 4 11.47 -0.26 4.08
N ALA A 5 12.67 -0.66 3.65
CA ALA A 5 12.89 -1.64 2.57
C ALA A 5 13.56 -2.91 3.11
N ALA A 6 13.39 -4.07 2.45
CA ALA A 6 14.17 -5.25 2.82
C ALA A 6 15.57 -5.15 2.19
N VAL A 7 15.66 -4.80 0.91
CA VAL A 7 16.89 -4.40 0.25
C VAL A 7 16.87 -2.88 0.03
N PRO A 8 17.91 -2.12 0.44
CA PRO A 8 17.94 -0.69 0.20
C PRO A 8 17.80 -0.35 -1.30
N VAL A 9 17.00 0.66 -1.63
CA VAL A 9 16.53 0.90 -3.02
C VAL A 9 17.68 1.05 -4.01
N GLU A 10 18.67 1.88 -3.69
CA GLU A 10 19.84 2.13 -4.53
C GLU A 10 20.80 0.94 -4.58
N THR A 11 20.74 0.06 -3.58
CA THR A 11 21.48 -1.22 -3.60
C THR A 11 20.81 -2.23 -4.52
N ALA A 12 19.47 -2.25 -4.57
CA ALA A 12 18.71 -3.12 -5.46
C ALA A 12 18.84 -2.70 -6.93
N SER A 13 18.82 -1.40 -7.23
CA SER A 13 19.05 -0.87 -8.58
C SER A 13 19.51 0.58 -8.56
N ASN A 14 20.32 0.96 -9.54
CA ASN A 14 20.79 2.34 -9.75
C ASN A 14 19.92 3.14 -10.74
N LYS A 15 18.73 2.63 -11.09
CA LYS A 15 17.80 3.27 -12.02
C LYS A 15 16.35 2.82 -11.76
N ARG A 16 15.40 3.55 -12.35
CA ARG A 16 14.00 3.13 -12.46
C ARG A 16 13.91 1.82 -13.23
N GLU A 17 13.33 0.80 -12.61
CA GLU A 17 13.09 -0.49 -13.22
C GLU A 17 11.77 -0.49 -13.98
N PHE A 18 11.78 -1.09 -15.18
CA PHE A 18 10.61 -1.05 -16.04
C PHE A 18 9.50 -1.98 -15.53
N ALA A 19 9.82 -3.14 -14.96
CA ALA A 19 8.82 -4.11 -14.54
C ALA A 19 9.35 -5.04 -13.44
N ALA A 20 8.45 -5.78 -12.79
CA ALA A 20 8.82 -6.77 -11.77
C ALA A 20 9.87 -7.78 -12.28
N ARG A 21 9.77 -8.20 -13.54
CA ARG A 21 10.73 -9.15 -14.15
C ARG A 21 12.18 -8.61 -14.21
N THR A 22 12.39 -7.29 -14.18
CA THR A 22 13.73 -6.69 -14.29
C THR A 22 14.35 -6.43 -12.91
N ILE A 23 13.55 -6.05 -11.91
CA ILE A 23 14.02 -5.85 -10.53
C ILE A 23 14.13 -7.15 -9.73
N ARG A 24 13.24 -8.12 -9.96
CA ARG A 24 13.19 -9.40 -9.24
C ARG A 24 14.54 -10.10 -9.17
N PRO A 25 15.27 -10.39 -10.26
CA PRO A 25 16.54 -11.09 -10.17
C PRO A 25 17.58 -10.32 -9.34
N LYS A 26 17.53 -8.98 -9.32
CA LYS A 26 18.45 -8.15 -8.53
C LYS A 26 18.16 -8.25 -7.04
N ILE A 27 16.89 -8.11 -6.66
CA ILE A 27 16.43 -8.26 -5.27
C ILE A 27 16.72 -9.69 -4.78
N MET A 28 16.30 -10.70 -5.54
CA MET A 28 16.45 -12.11 -5.13
C MET A 28 17.92 -12.51 -4.94
N LYS A 29 18.85 -11.97 -5.73
CA LYS A 29 20.29 -12.18 -5.55
C LYS A 29 20.81 -11.60 -4.22
N LEU A 30 20.25 -10.47 -3.79
CA LEU A 30 20.65 -9.78 -2.56
C LEU A 30 19.90 -10.27 -1.33
N LEU A 31 18.72 -10.85 -1.52
CA LEU A 31 17.81 -11.23 -0.44
C LEU A 31 18.46 -12.09 0.65
N PRO A 32 19.32 -13.10 0.36
CA PRO A 32 19.99 -13.87 1.40
C PRO A 32 20.87 -13.04 2.36
N ARG A 33 21.37 -11.87 1.91
CA ARG A 33 22.15 -10.96 2.76
C ARG A 33 21.25 -10.13 3.69
N PHE A 34 20.05 -9.78 3.24
CA PHE A 34 19.18 -8.82 3.92
C PHE A 34 18.03 -9.48 4.70
N LEU A 35 17.59 -10.66 4.27
CA LEU A 35 16.49 -11.40 4.87
C LEU A 35 17.00 -12.38 5.93
N HIS A 36 17.28 -11.86 7.12
CA HIS A 36 17.70 -12.65 8.27
C HIS A 36 17.03 -12.17 9.55
N GLN A 37 16.99 -13.03 10.57
CA GLN A 37 16.46 -12.67 11.88
C GLN A 37 17.25 -11.48 12.47
N LEU A 38 16.52 -10.40 12.78
CA LEU A 38 17.09 -9.23 13.43
C LEU A 38 17.35 -9.56 14.91
N LYS A 39 18.58 -9.31 15.38
CA LYS A 39 18.91 -9.46 16.79
C LYS A 39 18.54 -8.18 17.55
N PRO A 40 17.81 -8.26 18.66
CA PRO A 40 17.57 -7.10 19.51
C PRO A 40 18.88 -6.44 19.91
N ALA A 41 18.95 -5.12 19.80
CA ALA A 41 20.09 -4.36 20.30
C ALA A 41 19.95 -4.16 21.81
N SER A 42 21.00 -4.49 22.58
CA SER A 42 21.05 -4.19 24.00
C SER A 42 21.22 -2.68 24.21
N VAL A 43 20.31 -2.07 24.95
CA VAL A 43 20.40 -0.66 25.30
C VAL A 43 21.45 -0.50 26.41
N VAL A 44 22.57 0.16 26.09
CA VAL A 44 23.70 0.34 27.01
C VAL A 44 23.42 1.41 28.09
N LYS A 45 22.58 2.40 27.78
CA LYS A 45 22.24 3.50 28.70
C LYS A 45 20.73 3.63 28.83
N SER A 46 20.22 3.49 30.05
CA SER A 46 18.79 3.71 30.32
C SER A 46 18.45 5.20 30.23
N SER A 47 17.41 5.52 29.48
CA SER A 47 16.83 6.86 29.37
C SER A 47 15.48 6.99 30.07
N LEU A 48 14.93 5.90 30.63
CA LEU A 48 13.56 5.88 31.18
C LEU A 48 13.38 6.79 32.41
N GLY A 49 14.47 7.10 33.12
CA GLY A 49 14.47 8.03 34.25
C GLY A 49 14.77 9.49 33.88
N LEU A 50 15.06 9.79 32.61
CA LEU A 50 15.39 11.15 32.18
C LEU A 50 14.14 12.01 32.18
N LYS A 51 14.14 13.06 33.01
CA LYS A 51 13.09 14.08 33.05
C LYS A 51 13.44 15.22 32.09
N LEU A 52 13.21 15.00 30.80
CA LEU A 52 13.35 16.05 29.79
C LEU A 52 12.03 16.83 29.71
N ARG A 53 12.08 18.14 29.91
CA ARG A 53 10.96 19.05 29.59
C ARG A 53 11.31 19.76 28.30
N LEU A 54 10.79 19.25 27.20
CA LEU A 54 10.94 19.87 25.88
C LEU A 54 9.71 20.75 25.62
N SER A 55 9.94 22.02 25.31
CA SER A 55 8.87 22.94 24.90
C SER A 55 8.22 22.45 23.60
N GLY A 56 6.89 22.33 23.58
CA GLY A 56 6.14 21.91 22.39
C GLY A 56 5.99 20.40 22.21
N ASP A 57 6.51 19.59 23.13
CA ASP A 57 6.32 18.14 23.11
C ASP A 57 4.93 17.76 23.65
N ALA A 58 4.30 16.75 23.03
CA ALA A 58 2.99 16.26 23.41
C ALA A 58 3.11 14.88 24.04
N ASP A 59 2.82 14.80 25.34
CA ASP A 59 2.71 13.50 26.04
C ASP A 59 1.43 12.79 25.60
N LEU A 60 1.55 11.95 24.56
CA LEU A 60 0.45 11.17 24.00
C LEU A 60 0.14 9.89 24.80
N THR A 61 0.84 9.64 25.91
CA THR A 61 0.67 8.40 26.70
C THR A 61 -0.56 8.44 27.60
N ARG A 62 -1.12 9.62 27.85
CA ARG A 62 -2.28 9.80 28.74
C ARG A 62 -3.59 9.53 28.01
N THR A 63 -4.56 8.98 28.75
CA THR A 63 -5.92 8.80 28.25
C THR A 63 -6.49 10.11 27.71
N GLY A 64 -7.00 10.10 26.48
CA GLY A 64 -7.57 11.27 25.81
C GLY A 64 -6.57 12.27 25.22
N ALA A 65 -5.25 12.06 25.39
CA ALA A 65 -4.23 12.94 24.84
C ALA A 65 -4.24 12.97 23.30
N ILE A 66 -4.44 11.81 22.67
CA ILE A 66 -4.54 11.70 21.20
C ILE A 66 -5.77 12.48 20.70
N ASP A 67 -6.94 12.31 21.31
CA ASP A 67 -8.15 13.05 20.91
C ASP A 67 -7.98 14.56 21.09
N GLY A 68 -7.35 14.99 22.20
CA GLY A 68 -7.01 16.39 22.43
C GLY A 68 -6.05 16.93 21.37
N PHE A 69 -5.03 16.16 21.02
CA PHE A 69 -4.07 16.51 19.97
C PHE A 69 -4.77 16.63 18.61
N LEU A 70 -5.61 15.67 18.22
CA LEU A 70 -6.38 15.72 16.98
C LEU A 70 -7.39 16.88 16.93
N LYS A 71 -7.99 17.26 18.07
CA LYS A 71 -8.87 18.44 18.17
C LYS A 71 -8.12 19.75 17.93
N SER A 72 -6.81 19.80 18.17
CA SER A 72 -6.00 21.00 17.92
C SER A 72 -5.85 21.33 16.43
N PHE A 73 -6.00 20.35 15.54
CA PHE A 73 -5.96 20.55 14.09
C PHE A 73 -7.29 21.08 13.56
N LYS A 74 -7.36 22.40 13.33
CA LYS A 74 -8.58 23.07 12.84
C LYS A 74 -9.02 22.59 11.45
N SER A 75 -8.08 22.26 10.56
CA SER A 75 -8.32 21.86 9.17
C SER A 75 -8.40 20.33 8.96
N LEU A 76 -8.37 19.53 10.02
CA LEU A 76 -8.49 18.08 9.90
C LEU A 76 -9.88 17.70 9.38
N ASP A 77 -9.93 16.99 8.25
CA ASP A 77 -11.15 16.36 7.76
C ASP A 77 -11.61 15.29 8.75
N ARG A 78 -12.82 15.46 9.28
CA ARG A 78 -13.44 14.55 10.26
C ARG A 78 -14.59 13.74 9.66
N SER A 79 -14.82 13.85 8.35
CA SER A 79 -15.81 13.05 7.64
C SER A 79 -15.40 11.58 7.52
N VAL A 80 -14.10 11.30 7.55
CA VAL A 80 -13.54 9.94 7.59
C VAL A 80 -13.38 9.51 9.04
N THR A 81 -14.18 8.54 9.46
CA THR A 81 -14.17 8.04 10.85
C THR A 81 -13.08 6.98 11.06
N PRO A 82 -12.55 6.83 12.28
CA PRO A 82 -11.64 5.73 12.60
C PRO A 82 -12.24 4.36 12.32
N VAL A 83 -11.46 3.46 11.72
CA VAL A 83 -11.87 2.08 11.37
C VAL A 83 -11.36 1.05 12.39
N THR A 84 -11.41 1.41 13.68
CA THR A 84 -10.84 0.62 14.79
C THR A 84 -11.48 -0.75 14.99
N ARG A 85 -12.70 -0.95 14.47
CA ARG A 85 -13.36 -2.27 14.43
C ARG A 85 -12.67 -3.24 13.46
N TRP A 86 -11.96 -2.76 12.45
CA TRP A 86 -11.30 -3.57 11.43
C TRP A 86 -9.79 -3.64 11.67
N PHE A 87 -9.17 -2.51 12.01
CA PHE A 87 -7.72 -2.42 12.23
C PHE A 87 -7.40 -1.69 13.53
N GLN A 88 -6.72 -2.39 14.44
CA GLN A 88 -6.04 -1.76 15.57
C GLN A 88 -4.59 -1.46 15.19
N GLY A 89 -4.11 -0.25 15.48
CA GLY A 89 -2.72 0.15 15.22
C GLY A 89 -1.71 -0.43 16.22
N GLY A 90 -0.43 -0.20 15.96
CA GLY A 90 0.67 -0.58 16.85
C GLY A 90 1.30 -1.95 16.57
N ALA A 91 2.53 -2.12 17.06
CA ALA A 91 3.37 -3.30 16.76
C ALA A 91 2.81 -4.62 17.30
N ALA A 92 2.12 -4.60 18.44
CA ALA A 92 1.48 -5.78 19.01
C ALA A 92 0.34 -6.29 18.11
N ALA A 93 -0.52 -5.39 17.61
CA ALA A 93 -1.58 -5.74 16.68
C ALA A 93 -1.02 -6.23 15.34
N ALA A 94 0.03 -5.59 14.82
CA ALA A 94 0.73 -6.02 13.61
C ALA A 94 1.30 -7.44 13.72
N THR A 95 1.95 -7.74 14.85
CA THR A 95 2.53 -9.06 15.13
C THR A 95 1.44 -10.13 15.22
N LYS A 96 0.33 -9.83 15.90
CA LYS A 96 -0.84 -10.71 15.97
C LYS A 96 -1.43 -10.97 14.57
N GLN A 97 -1.52 -9.93 13.74
CA GLN A 97 -2.04 -10.05 12.38
C GLN A 97 -1.13 -10.91 11.49
N LEU A 98 0.19 -10.78 11.62
CA LEU A 98 1.14 -11.65 10.93
C LEU A 98 0.98 -13.11 11.37
N GLN A 99 0.88 -13.36 12.69
CA GLN A 99 0.73 -14.72 13.21
C GLN A 99 -0.56 -15.38 12.71
N GLU A 100 -1.69 -14.66 12.79
CA GLU A 100 -2.98 -15.14 12.29
C GLU A 100 -2.92 -15.45 10.78
N PHE A 101 -2.25 -14.60 9.99
CA PHE A 101 -2.05 -14.88 8.57
C PHE A 101 -1.24 -16.16 8.35
N VAL A 102 -0.11 -16.31 9.03
CA VAL A 102 0.77 -17.49 8.90
C VAL A 102 0.03 -18.77 9.29
N ASP A 103 -0.74 -18.75 10.38
CA ASP A 103 -1.38 -19.93 10.94
C ASP A 103 -2.62 -20.38 10.15
N HIS A 104 -3.35 -19.43 9.53
CA HIS A 104 -4.68 -19.73 8.99
C HIS A 104 -4.87 -19.43 7.50
N ARG A 105 -4.05 -18.56 6.91
CA ARG A 105 -4.34 -17.99 5.58
C ARG A 105 -3.22 -18.17 4.57
N LEU A 106 -1.97 -18.29 5.03
CA LEU A 106 -0.80 -18.51 4.18
C LEU A 106 -0.95 -19.74 3.27
N ALA A 107 -1.67 -20.78 3.73
CA ALA A 107 -1.94 -21.98 2.95
C ALA A 107 -2.67 -21.72 1.62
N PHE A 108 -3.52 -20.69 1.59
CA PHE A 108 -4.34 -20.34 0.44
C PHE A 108 -3.78 -19.14 -0.34
N TYR A 109 -2.84 -18.38 0.25
CA TYR A 109 -2.35 -17.12 -0.29
C TYR A 109 -1.80 -17.23 -1.71
N GLY A 110 -1.02 -18.28 -2.00
CA GLY A 110 -0.35 -18.42 -3.30
C GLY A 110 -1.32 -18.53 -4.49
N GLU A 111 -2.48 -19.14 -4.26
CA GLU A 111 -3.43 -19.52 -5.32
C GLU A 111 -4.72 -18.72 -5.28
N GLN A 112 -5.19 -18.34 -4.08
CA GLN A 112 -6.55 -17.83 -3.86
C GLN A 112 -6.57 -16.38 -3.33
N ARG A 113 -5.42 -15.70 -3.19
CA ARG A 113 -5.38 -14.29 -2.71
C ARG A 113 -6.16 -13.29 -3.58
N ASN A 114 -6.46 -13.66 -4.83
CA ASN A 114 -7.17 -12.83 -5.79
C ASN A 114 -8.69 -13.04 -5.74
N GLU A 115 -9.20 -13.96 -4.92
CA GLU A 115 -10.64 -14.16 -4.72
C GLU A 115 -11.16 -13.07 -3.77
N PRO A 116 -11.95 -12.09 -4.24
CA PRO A 116 -12.32 -10.92 -3.45
C PRO A 116 -13.34 -11.23 -2.33
N ASP A 117 -14.09 -12.33 -2.45
CA ASP A 117 -15.00 -12.82 -1.40
C ASP A 117 -14.26 -13.62 -0.30
N LYS A 118 -12.98 -13.96 -0.52
CA LYS A 118 -12.15 -14.68 0.43
C LYS A 118 -11.14 -13.78 1.12
N ARG A 119 -11.04 -13.94 2.43
CA ARG A 119 -10.05 -13.22 3.23
C ARG A 119 -8.73 -14.00 3.30
N TYR A 120 -8.02 -14.16 2.18
CA TYR A 120 -6.72 -14.86 2.16
C TYR A 120 -5.49 -13.96 2.09
N SER A 121 -5.65 -12.66 1.86
CA SER A 121 -4.57 -11.68 1.96
C SER A 121 -4.04 -11.54 3.40
N SER A 122 -2.79 -11.09 3.58
CA SER A 122 -2.18 -10.97 4.91
C SER A 122 -2.77 -9.85 5.78
N ASP A 123 -3.38 -8.84 5.16
CA ASP A 123 -3.85 -7.62 5.81
C ASP A 123 -2.74 -6.85 6.55
N LEU A 124 -1.49 -7.00 6.11
CA LEU A 124 -0.32 -6.33 6.70
C LEU A 124 -0.08 -4.92 6.15
N SER A 125 -0.72 -4.52 5.05
CA SER A 125 -0.41 -3.26 4.38
C SER A 125 -0.61 -2.01 5.25
N PRO A 126 -1.66 -1.87 6.10
CA PRO A 126 -1.75 -0.73 7.03
C PRO A 126 -0.59 -0.70 8.03
N TYR A 127 -0.12 -1.87 8.46
CA TYR A 127 0.96 -2.00 9.43
C TYR A 127 2.33 -1.69 8.81
N TYR A 128 2.55 -2.08 7.56
CA TYR A 128 3.74 -1.70 6.82
C TYR A 128 3.80 -0.20 6.57
N HIS A 129 2.67 0.41 6.19
CA HIS A 129 2.61 1.85 5.90
C HIS A 129 3.06 2.70 7.10
N PHE A 130 2.54 2.39 8.30
CA PHE A 130 2.90 3.11 9.53
C PHE A 130 4.15 2.57 10.25
N GLY A 131 4.86 1.60 9.66
CA GLY A 131 6.07 1.03 10.27
C GLY A 131 5.83 0.26 11.56
N HIS A 132 4.62 -0.25 11.78
CA HIS A 132 4.29 -1.07 12.95
C HIS A 132 4.94 -2.46 12.92
N ILE A 133 5.33 -2.93 11.73
CA ILE A 133 6.06 -4.18 11.55
C ILE A 133 7.05 -4.05 10.38
N SER A 134 8.23 -4.65 10.52
CA SER A 134 9.25 -4.66 9.47
C SER A 134 8.86 -5.64 8.35
N PRO A 135 9.03 -5.27 7.06
CA PRO A 135 8.85 -6.20 5.95
C PRO A 135 9.85 -7.36 6.01
N VAL A 136 11.07 -7.13 6.53
CA VAL A 136 12.07 -8.17 6.76
C VAL A 136 11.57 -9.16 7.80
N GLN A 137 11.10 -8.66 8.95
CA GLN A 137 10.56 -9.51 10.02
C GLN A 137 9.40 -10.38 9.52
N ALA A 138 8.47 -9.80 8.76
CA ALA A 138 7.33 -10.53 8.23
C ALA A 138 7.73 -11.58 7.18
N ALA A 139 8.63 -11.24 6.25
CA ALA A 139 9.11 -12.17 5.25
C ALA A 139 9.93 -13.32 5.85
N VAL A 140 10.77 -13.06 6.87
CA VAL A 140 11.47 -14.12 7.61
C VAL A 140 10.47 -15.08 8.28
N ALA A 141 9.49 -14.54 9.02
CA ALA A 141 8.48 -15.35 9.70
C ALA A 141 7.69 -16.25 8.72
N VAL A 142 7.30 -15.72 7.56
CA VAL A 142 6.60 -16.50 6.52
C VAL A 142 7.51 -17.58 5.95
N MET A 143 8.76 -17.25 5.62
CA MET A 143 9.70 -18.21 5.04
C MET A 143 10.06 -19.36 5.99
N GLU A 144 10.20 -19.07 7.28
CA GLU A 144 10.50 -20.05 8.35
C GLU A 144 9.28 -20.85 8.81
N SER A 145 8.06 -20.43 8.46
CA SER A 145 6.81 -21.12 8.85
C SER A 145 6.67 -22.53 8.22
N ARG A 146 5.64 -23.28 8.61
CA ARG A 146 5.27 -24.56 7.97
C ARG A 146 4.33 -24.41 6.76
N GLY A 147 4.10 -23.18 6.29
CA GLY A 147 3.22 -22.91 5.14
C GLY A 147 3.71 -23.54 3.83
N PRO A 148 2.82 -23.73 2.84
CA PRO A 148 3.20 -24.31 1.56
C PRO A 148 4.13 -23.37 0.79
N LYS A 149 4.96 -23.96 -0.07
CA LYS A 149 5.92 -23.24 -0.91
C LYS A 149 5.23 -22.14 -1.73
N THR A 150 4.07 -22.43 -2.32
CA THR A 150 3.29 -21.48 -3.13
C THR A 150 2.88 -20.24 -2.33
N GLY A 151 2.40 -20.42 -1.09
CA GLY A 151 2.07 -19.32 -0.18
C GLY A 151 3.29 -18.47 0.18
N LYS A 152 4.41 -19.12 0.52
CA LYS A 152 5.66 -18.44 0.88
C LYS A 152 6.25 -17.62 -0.26
N GLU A 153 6.39 -18.24 -1.43
CA GLU A 153 6.94 -17.58 -2.63
C GLU A 153 6.03 -16.45 -3.10
N GLY A 154 4.71 -16.66 -3.08
CA GLY A 154 3.73 -15.62 -3.37
C GLY A 154 3.87 -14.44 -2.42
N PHE A 155 4.03 -14.69 -1.12
CA PHE A 155 4.20 -13.62 -0.13
C PHE A 155 5.47 -12.81 -0.36
N VAL A 156 6.59 -13.46 -0.68
CA VAL A 156 7.85 -12.77 -1.00
C VAL A 156 7.74 -11.96 -2.28
N GLU A 157 7.12 -12.49 -3.33
CA GLU A 157 6.88 -11.73 -4.57
C GLU A 157 6.09 -10.45 -4.28
N GLU A 158 5.01 -10.51 -3.53
CA GLU A 158 4.16 -9.33 -3.29
C GLU A 158 4.74 -8.39 -2.22
N SER A 159 5.12 -8.92 -1.05
CA SER A 159 5.56 -8.11 0.10
C SER A 159 7.00 -7.61 -0.01
N VAL A 160 7.82 -8.19 -0.89
CA VAL A 160 9.21 -7.77 -1.11
C VAL A 160 9.39 -7.26 -2.54
N VAL A 161 9.23 -8.11 -3.55
CA VAL A 161 9.59 -7.73 -4.94
C VAL A 161 8.69 -6.61 -5.48
N ARG A 162 7.36 -6.76 -5.42
CA ARG A 162 6.41 -5.76 -5.90
C ARG A 162 6.44 -4.49 -5.05
N ARG A 163 6.59 -4.66 -3.74
CA ARG A 163 6.71 -3.54 -2.82
C ARG A 163 7.97 -2.70 -3.09
N GLU A 164 9.12 -3.34 -3.25
CA GLU A 164 10.38 -2.63 -3.54
C GLU A 164 10.43 -2.07 -4.96
N LEU A 165 9.72 -2.67 -5.92
CA LEU A 165 9.51 -2.03 -7.23
C LEU A 165 8.79 -0.69 -7.09
N SER A 166 7.81 -0.60 -6.18
CA SER A 166 7.10 0.65 -5.91
C SER A 166 7.99 1.70 -5.24
N LEU A 167 8.86 1.27 -4.30
CA LEU A 167 9.89 2.14 -3.72
C LEU A 167 10.87 2.63 -4.79
N ASN A 168 11.34 1.74 -5.67
CA ASN A 168 12.21 2.08 -6.79
C ASN A 168 11.55 3.10 -7.73
N PHE A 169 10.26 2.92 -8.04
CA PHE A 169 9.51 3.87 -8.87
C PHE A 169 9.50 5.26 -8.24
N CYS A 170 9.04 5.40 -7.00
CA CYS A 170 8.97 6.71 -6.35
C CYS A 170 10.33 7.34 -6.05
N HIS A 171 11.40 6.54 -5.91
CA HIS A 171 12.77 7.05 -5.73
C HIS A 171 13.36 7.64 -7.00
N PHE A 172 13.12 6.99 -8.15
CA PHE A 172 13.74 7.38 -9.42
C PHE A 172 12.84 8.19 -10.37
N GLU A 173 11.58 8.40 -10.02
CA GLU A 173 10.64 9.24 -10.76
C GLU A 173 10.13 10.37 -9.86
N GLU A 174 10.64 11.59 -10.03
CA GLU A 174 10.25 12.73 -9.18
C GLU A 174 8.76 13.06 -9.26
N LYS A 175 8.13 12.80 -10.41
CA LYS A 175 6.70 13.09 -10.66
C LYS A 175 5.83 11.84 -10.50
N TYR A 176 6.20 10.92 -9.62
CA TYR A 176 5.53 9.62 -9.47
C TYR A 176 4.02 9.71 -9.18
N ASP A 177 3.55 10.85 -8.67
CA ASP A 177 2.16 11.16 -8.32
C ASP A 177 1.43 12.00 -9.38
N ASP A 178 2.05 12.25 -10.52
CA ASP A 178 1.46 12.94 -11.66
C ASP A 178 1.35 12.03 -12.88
N PHE A 179 0.33 12.25 -13.71
CA PHE A 179 0.10 11.46 -14.93
C PHE A 179 1.31 11.44 -15.89
N SER A 180 2.18 12.46 -15.84
CA SER A 180 3.39 12.52 -16.67
C SER A 180 4.39 11.38 -16.40
N CYS A 181 4.34 10.71 -15.23
CA CYS A 181 5.23 9.59 -14.86
C CYS A 181 5.08 8.34 -15.76
N LEU A 182 3.97 8.25 -16.49
CA LEU A 182 3.64 7.08 -17.29
C LEU A 182 4.61 6.87 -18.44
N PRO A 183 4.85 5.60 -18.83
CA PRO A 183 5.71 5.29 -19.96
C PRO A 183 5.15 5.87 -21.26
N ALA A 184 6.02 6.16 -22.22
CA ALA A 184 5.65 6.82 -23.47
C ALA A 184 4.58 6.07 -24.27
N TRP A 185 4.64 4.72 -24.28
CA TRP A 185 3.66 3.90 -24.98
C TRP A 185 2.25 4.06 -24.39
N ALA A 186 2.14 4.11 -23.07
CA ALA A 186 0.87 4.26 -22.36
C ALA A 186 0.27 5.65 -22.62
N LYS A 187 1.08 6.70 -22.50
CA LYS A 187 0.64 8.08 -22.82
C LYS A 187 0.19 8.21 -24.27
N LYS A 188 0.87 7.54 -25.20
CA LYS A 188 0.51 7.55 -26.62
C LYS A 188 -0.88 6.94 -26.85
N THR A 189 -1.11 5.71 -26.39
CA THR A 189 -2.40 5.03 -26.60
C THR A 189 -3.55 5.77 -25.88
N LEU A 190 -3.34 6.23 -24.64
CA LEU A 190 -4.36 7.01 -23.90
C LEU A 190 -4.73 8.31 -24.62
N LYS A 191 -3.77 8.96 -25.28
CA LYS A 191 -4.00 10.16 -26.08
C LYS A 191 -4.74 9.86 -27.38
N GLU A 192 -4.41 8.77 -28.06
CA GLU A 192 -5.09 8.33 -29.29
C GLU A 192 -6.59 8.09 -29.05
N HIS A 193 -6.94 7.52 -27.89
CA HIS A 193 -8.31 7.23 -27.48
C HIS A 193 -9.00 8.37 -26.72
N GLN A 194 -8.39 9.56 -26.60
CA GLN A 194 -8.93 10.66 -25.79
C GLN A 194 -10.30 11.17 -26.29
N LYS A 195 -10.60 11.00 -27.58
CA LYS A 195 -11.85 11.46 -28.20
C LYS A 195 -12.94 10.39 -28.27
N ASP A 196 -12.66 9.18 -27.80
CA ASP A 196 -13.62 8.08 -27.82
C ASP A 196 -14.85 8.44 -26.98
N LYS A 197 -16.04 8.04 -27.44
CA LYS A 197 -17.26 8.26 -26.66
C LYS A 197 -17.24 7.32 -25.45
N ARG A 198 -17.34 7.89 -24.25
CA ARG A 198 -17.50 7.11 -23.01
C ARG A 198 -18.97 6.73 -22.86
N GLU A 199 -19.23 5.46 -22.55
CA GLU A 199 -20.59 4.97 -22.29
C GLU A 199 -21.17 5.60 -21.02
N HIS A 200 -20.36 5.66 -19.97
CA HIS A 200 -20.68 6.31 -18.69
C HIS A 200 -19.64 7.37 -18.35
N GLN A 201 -20.08 8.47 -17.76
CA GLN A 201 -19.21 9.49 -17.18
C GLN A 201 -19.72 9.86 -15.80
N TYR A 202 -18.84 9.84 -14.81
CA TYR A 202 -19.15 10.17 -13.43
C TYR A 202 -18.32 11.35 -12.95
N SER A 203 -18.91 12.15 -12.06
CA SER A 203 -18.14 13.10 -11.25
C SER A 203 -17.40 12.39 -10.12
N LEU A 204 -16.33 13.01 -9.61
CA LEU A 204 -15.64 12.52 -8.40
C LEU A 204 -16.62 12.28 -7.23
N LYS A 205 -17.59 13.17 -7.04
CA LYS A 205 -18.58 13.06 -5.98
C LYS A 205 -19.46 11.82 -6.15
N GLN A 206 -19.89 11.49 -7.37
CA GLN A 206 -20.66 10.27 -7.64
C GLN A 206 -19.84 9.01 -7.38
N LEU A 207 -18.56 9.02 -7.78
CA LEU A 207 -17.64 7.92 -7.50
C LEU A 207 -17.44 7.74 -5.99
N GLU A 208 -17.11 8.82 -5.28
CA GLU A 208 -16.88 8.81 -3.83
C GLU A 208 -18.11 8.33 -3.04
N GLU A 209 -19.31 8.74 -3.46
CA GLU A 209 -20.59 8.37 -2.84
C GLU A 209 -21.15 7.02 -3.34
N CYS A 210 -20.36 6.23 -4.07
CA CYS A 210 -20.75 4.89 -4.58
C CYS A 210 -22.01 4.92 -5.47
N ARG A 211 -22.15 5.93 -6.33
CA ARG A 211 -23.32 6.14 -7.21
C ARG A 211 -22.98 5.91 -8.67
N THR A 212 -22.49 4.73 -8.97
CA THR A 212 -22.33 4.24 -10.35
C THR A 212 -23.40 3.21 -10.70
N HIS A 213 -23.52 2.85 -11.96
CA HIS A 213 -24.38 1.75 -12.41
C HIS A 213 -23.84 0.37 -12.01
N ASP A 214 -22.56 0.30 -11.66
CA ASP A 214 -21.83 -0.93 -11.40
C ASP A 214 -21.82 -1.22 -9.89
N GLU A 215 -22.64 -2.19 -9.48
CA GLU A 215 -22.77 -2.60 -8.09
C GLU A 215 -21.48 -3.17 -7.50
N VAL A 216 -20.64 -3.83 -8.32
CA VAL A 216 -19.36 -4.39 -7.89
C VAL A 216 -18.34 -3.27 -7.62
N TRP A 217 -18.31 -2.26 -8.48
CA TRP A 217 -17.48 -1.08 -8.26
C TRP A 217 -17.94 -0.31 -7.01
N ASN A 218 -19.24 -0.11 -6.85
CA ASN A 218 -19.82 0.56 -5.68
C ASN A 218 -19.49 -0.21 -4.39
N ALA A 219 -19.56 -1.55 -4.40
CA ALA A 219 -19.18 -2.39 -3.26
C ALA A 219 -17.69 -2.25 -2.91
N SER A 220 -16.81 -2.16 -3.92
CA SER A 220 -15.37 -1.97 -3.74
C SER A 220 -15.05 -0.62 -3.09
N GLN A 221 -15.62 0.47 -3.64
CA GLN A 221 -15.49 1.81 -3.07
C GLN A 221 -16.01 1.86 -1.63
N LYS A 222 -17.14 1.19 -1.35
CA LYS A 222 -17.73 1.12 -0.02
C LYS A 222 -16.88 0.32 0.96
N GLU A 223 -16.26 -0.79 0.52
CA GLU A 223 -15.28 -1.54 1.32
C GLU A 223 -14.17 -0.58 1.77
N MET A 224 -13.51 0.10 0.83
CA MET A 224 -12.45 1.06 1.11
C MET A 224 -12.88 2.13 2.14
N ALA A 225 -14.03 2.77 1.92
CA ALA A 225 -14.53 3.82 2.80
C ALA A 225 -14.95 3.34 4.20
N THR A 226 -15.36 2.06 4.32
CA THR A 226 -15.87 1.50 5.59
C THR A 226 -14.77 0.84 6.42
N THR A 227 -13.87 0.11 5.77
CA THR A 227 -12.85 -0.72 6.43
C THR A 227 -11.49 -0.04 6.46
N GLY A 228 -11.29 0.98 5.61
CA GLY A 228 -10.00 1.58 5.35
C GLY A 228 -9.04 0.69 4.57
N LYS A 229 -9.55 -0.41 3.98
CA LYS A 229 -8.77 -1.34 3.16
C LYS A 229 -9.61 -2.02 2.07
N MET A 230 -9.36 -1.70 0.80
CA MET A 230 -9.89 -2.48 -0.33
C MET A 230 -9.01 -3.70 -0.64
N THR A 231 -9.62 -4.83 -1.01
CA THR A 231 -8.85 -6.00 -1.51
C THR A 231 -8.07 -5.67 -2.79
N ASN A 232 -6.83 -6.19 -2.91
CA ASN A 232 -5.91 -5.79 -3.98
C ASN A 232 -6.45 -6.07 -5.40
N TYR A 233 -7.13 -7.21 -5.58
CA TYR A 233 -7.77 -7.52 -6.86
C TYR A 233 -8.82 -6.46 -7.22
N MET A 234 -9.64 -6.06 -6.25
CA MET A 234 -10.64 -5.03 -6.44
C MET A 234 -10.04 -3.65 -6.65
N ARG A 235 -8.87 -3.32 -6.09
CA ARG A 235 -8.17 -2.05 -6.39
C ARG A 235 -7.83 -1.93 -7.88
N MET A 236 -7.39 -3.01 -8.52
CA MET A 236 -7.12 -3.03 -9.95
C MET A 236 -8.38 -2.80 -10.78
N TYR A 237 -9.46 -3.54 -10.45
CA TYR A 237 -10.77 -3.37 -11.08
C TYR A 237 -11.30 -1.94 -10.93
N TRP A 238 -11.36 -1.48 -9.68
CA TRP A 238 -11.80 -0.16 -9.28
C TRP A 238 -11.05 0.94 -10.02
N GLY A 239 -9.73 0.84 -10.10
CA GLY A 239 -8.88 1.77 -10.82
C GLY A 239 -9.19 1.84 -12.31
N LYS A 240 -9.27 0.69 -12.98
CA LYS A 240 -9.54 0.61 -14.42
C LYS A 240 -10.90 1.17 -14.78
N LYS A 241 -11.92 0.96 -13.93
CA LYS A 241 -13.24 1.56 -14.10
C LYS A 241 -13.24 3.09 -13.95
N VAL A 242 -12.45 3.65 -13.04
CA VAL A 242 -12.30 5.12 -12.97
C VAL A 242 -11.64 5.67 -14.23
N LEU A 243 -10.63 4.99 -14.80
CA LEU A 243 -10.05 5.39 -16.09
C LEU A 243 -11.11 5.34 -17.21
N GLU A 244 -11.98 4.33 -17.23
CA GLU A 244 -13.07 4.17 -18.19
C GLU A 244 -14.11 5.31 -18.10
N TRP A 245 -14.43 5.76 -16.88
CA TRP A 245 -15.54 6.71 -16.63
C TRP A 245 -15.11 8.16 -16.37
N ALA A 246 -13.81 8.41 -16.19
CA ALA A 246 -13.32 9.76 -16.01
C ALA A 246 -13.38 10.56 -17.33
N PRO A 247 -13.61 11.89 -17.25
CA PRO A 247 -13.61 12.75 -18.45
C PRO A 247 -12.30 12.67 -19.23
N THR A 248 -11.16 12.59 -18.54
CA THR A 248 -9.85 12.36 -19.14
C THR A 248 -9.00 11.41 -18.27
N PRO A 249 -8.00 10.72 -18.86
CA PRO A 249 -7.07 9.88 -18.10
C PRO A 249 -6.35 10.64 -16.96
N GLU A 250 -5.93 11.89 -17.20
CA GLU A 250 -5.28 12.74 -16.19
C GLU A 250 -6.21 13.03 -15.03
N GLN A 251 -7.50 13.28 -15.31
CA GLN A 251 -8.49 13.52 -14.29
C GLN A 251 -8.78 12.25 -13.47
N GLY A 252 -8.86 11.10 -14.16
CA GLY A 252 -9.00 9.79 -13.53
C GLY A 252 -7.82 9.48 -12.60
N PHE A 253 -6.59 9.75 -13.03
CA PHE A 253 -5.39 9.57 -12.20
C PHE A 253 -5.48 10.39 -10.91
N LYS A 254 -5.80 11.68 -11.02
CA LYS A 254 -5.96 12.57 -9.86
C LYS A 254 -7.06 12.10 -8.91
N TRP A 255 -8.18 11.62 -9.45
CA TRP A 255 -9.28 11.08 -8.63
C TRP A 255 -8.88 9.82 -7.89
N LEU A 256 -8.15 8.91 -8.55
CA LEU A 256 -7.64 7.69 -7.91
C LEU A 256 -6.67 8.00 -6.78
N VAL A 257 -5.74 8.95 -6.99
CA VAL A 257 -4.83 9.42 -5.94
C VAL A 257 -5.62 10.01 -4.78
N TYR A 258 -6.59 10.88 -5.05
CA TYR A 258 -7.43 11.48 -4.00
C TYR A 258 -8.18 10.43 -3.19
N LEU A 259 -8.93 9.54 -3.84
CA LEU A 259 -9.78 8.55 -3.16
C LEU A 259 -8.94 7.56 -2.35
N ASN A 260 -7.86 7.03 -2.94
CA ASN A 260 -6.94 6.13 -2.25
C ASN A 260 -6.29 6.84 -1.05
N ASN A 261 -5.79 8.06 -1.23
CA ASN A 261 -5.14 8.81 -0.15
C ASN A 261 -6.11 9.38 0.89
N LYS A 262 -7.42 9.35 0.65
CA LYS A 262 -8.42 9.75 1.64
C LYS A 262 -8.87 8.57 2.51
N TYR A 263 -9.09 7.42 1.90
CA TYR A 263 -9.78 6.31 2.56
C TYR A 263 -8.88 5.12 2.91
N GLU A 264 -7.82 4.83 2.14
CA GLU A 264 -6.95 3.69 2.43
C GLU A 264 -6.03 4.00 3.62
N LEU A 265 -6.01 3.10 4.60
CA LEU A 265 -5.03 3.16 5.70
C LEU A 265 -3.60 2.99 5.19
N ASP A 266 -3.41 2.22 4.12
CA ASP A 266 -2.15 2.05 3.41
C ASP A 266 -1.98 2.98 2.19
N GLY A 267 -2.83 4.02 2.12
CA GLY A 267 -2.73 5.10 1.15
C GLY A 267 -1.52 6.01 1.40
N ARG A 268 -1.26 6.96 0.49
CA ARG A 268 -0.12 7.92 0.56
C ARG A 268 1.23 7.20 0.68
N ASP A 269 1.32 6.06 0.01
CA ASP A 269 2.45 5.13 0.07
C ASP A 269 3.00 4.91 -1.35
N PRO A 270 4.30 4.64 -1.54
CA PRO A 270 4.85 4.28 -2.84
C PRO A 270 4.06 3.17 -3.55
N ASN A 271 3.55 2.18 -2.81
CA ASN A 271 2.68 1.13 -3.39
C ASN A 271 1.38 1.69 -3.95
N SER A 272 0.82 2.72 -3.31
CA SER A 272 -0.38 3.40 -3.80
C SER A 272 -0.12 4.08 -5.13
N TYR A 273 0.94 4.88 -5.23
CA TYR A 273 1.27 5.61 -6.46
C TYR A 273 1.66 4.67 -7.60
N ALA A 274 2.48 3.65 -7.31
CA ALA A 274 2.85 2.64 -8.30
C ALA A 274 1.64 1.83 -8.77
N GLY A 275 0.75 1.44 -7.85
CA GLY A 275 -0.49 0.71 -8.16
C GLY A 275 -1.48 1.54 -8.99
N ILE A 276 -1.65 2.82 -8.66
CA ILE A 276 -2.45 3.76 -9.46
C ILE A 276 -1.81 3.94 -10.84
N ALA A 277 -0.51 4.19 -10.93
CA ALA A 277 0.18 4.32 -12.21
C ALA A 277 0.07 3.03 -13.06
N TRP A 278 0.04 1.86 -12.42
CA TRP A 278 -0.15 0.58 -13.10
C TRP A 278 -1.52 0.46 -13.79
N VAL A 279 -2.57 1.04 -13.21
CA VAL A 279 -3.90 1.12 -13.86
C VAL A 279 -3.79 1.72 -15.26
N PHE A 280 -2.91 2.71 -15.44
CA PHE A 280 -2.65 3.42 -16.69
C PHE A 280 -1.44 2.88 -17.47
N GLY A 281 -0.87 1.72 -17.08
CA GLY A 281 0.17 1.04 -17.85
C GLY A 281 1.60 1.12 -17.30
N ASN A 282 1.86 1.76 -16.15
CA ASN A 282 3.17 1.68 -15.53
C ASN A 282 3.49 0.25 -15.06
N HIS A 283 4.72 -0.23 -15.28
CA HIS A 283 5.12 -1.62 -14.97
C HIS A 283 4.32 -2.73 -15.65
N ASP A 284 3.51 -2.38 -16.65
CA ASP A 284 2.78 -3.30 -17.51
C ASP A 284 3.35 -3.29 -18.94
N ARG A 285 2.69 -3.99 -19.85
CA ARG A 285 3.12 -4.16 -21.24
C ARG A 285 2.29 -3.32 -22.24
N PRO A 286 2.91 -2.85 -23.34
CA PRO A 286 2.19 -2.33 -24.51
C PRO A 286 1.26 -3.36 -25.15
#